data_AF-A0A2N6TJF2-F1
#
_entry.id   AF-A0A2N6TJF2-F1
#
_cell.length_a   1.000
_cell.length_b   1.000
_cell.length_c   1.000
_cell.angle_alpha   90.00
_cell.angle_beta   90.00
_cell.angle_gamma   90.00
#
_symmetry.space_group_name_H-M   'P 1'
#
loop_
_entity.id
_entity.type
_entity.pdbx_description
1 polymer ?
#
loop_
_entity_poly.entity_id
_entity_poly.type
_entity_poly.pdbx_seq_one_letter_code
_entity_poly.pdbx_strand_id
1 'polypeptide(L)'
;MKKIINDKYYLYIYLRFLFHIFGIFVPIIFLTEFYKKIYIAFGLLILICYMFIETKNALIKCLPREECFCDNRKFYYRKILWKFIKLKSFSLDVENILAIEDRKKIEKYGTDNIFVGILYYFSYMKERIKVTTKDGRIYYIWVYNKQEDLLNPFAPPMEEKHFNNDFEFIKSMITEEQGIEKNNQKIKNLMEKYNSSLDERYSYILHKIVDEKKLFISKKNEYYIVNGDSEAIKDLEIFKNMNFEEIDFYIFYINYLSKKEYETKKVLVGYNGTDGKEVTMSKLKEDINEIRDSRSTFKN
;
A
#
# COMPACT_ATOMS: atom_id res chain seq x y z
N MET A 1 5.31 10.52 0.83
CA MET A 1 5.53 9.52 -0.24
C MET A 1 6.35 8.37 0.34
N LYS A 2 5.74 7.19 0.49
CA LYS A 2 6.47 5.99 0.90
C LYS A 2 7.25 5.46 -0.30
N LYS A 3 8.55 5.21 -0.12
CA LYS A 3 9.46 4.78 -1.20
C LYS A 3 10.48 3.80 -0.64
N ILE A 4 10.78 2.77 -1.43
CA ILE A 4 11.87 1.83 -1.16
C ILE A 4 12.78 1.75 -2.39
N ILE A 5 14.08 1.57 -2.12
CA ILE A 5 15.13 1.52 -3.12
C ILE A 5 15.92 0.23 -2.91
N ASN A 6 16.14 -0.51 -4.00
CA ASN A 6 17.06 -1.63 -4.05
C ASN A 6 18.39 -1.19 -4.67
N ASP A 7 19.41 -0.96 -3.83
CA ASP A 7 20.78 -0.60 -4.25
C ASP A 7 21.88 -1.50 -3.63
N LYS A 8 21.52 -2.44 -2.76
CA LYS A 8 22.46 -3.10 -1.83
C LYS A 8 23.24 -4.29 -2.42
N TYR A 9 22.66 -5.05 -3.35
CA TYR A 9 23.16 -6.39 -3.72
C TYR A 9 24.26 -6.43 -4.79
N TYR A 10 24.77 -5.26 -5.15
CA TYR A 10 25.68 -5.14 -6.28
C TYR A 10 27.09 -4.73 -5.86
N LEU A 11 27.28 -4.18 -4.67
CA LEU A 11 28.58 -3.66 -4.24
C LEU A 11 29.61 -4.78 -4.05
N TYR A 12 29.19 -5.90 -3.47
CA TYR A 12 30.08 -7.00 -3.07
C TYR A 12 30.72 -7.74 -4.25
N ILE A 13 29.95 -8.05 -5.29
CA ILE A 13 30.42 -8.82 -6.45
C ILE A 13 31.37 -8.01 -7.32
N TYR A 14 31.12 -6.71 -7.44
CA TYR A 14 32.00 -5.80 -8.16
C TYR A 14 33.31 -5.53 -7.42
N LEU A 15 33.27 -5.42 -6.08
CA LEU A 15 34.48 -5.39 -5.26
C LEU A 15 35.34 -6.64 -5.53
N ARG A 16 34.73 -7.83 -5.56
CA ARG A 16 35.44 -9.09 -5.81
C ARG A 16 36.02 -9.18 -7.22
N PHE A 17 35.28 -8.77 -8.25
CA PHE A 17 35.77 -8.70 -9.63
C PHE A 17 36.96 -7.74 -9.78
N LEU A 18 36.84 -6.54 -9.18
CA LEU A 18 37.94 -5.59 -9.10
C LEU A 18 39.14 -6.21 -8.37
N PHE A 19 38.96 -6.83 -7.21
CA PHE A 19 40.06 -7.49 -6.50
C PHE A 19 40.76 -8.56 -7.34
N HIS A 20 40.04 -9.32 -8.19
CA HIS A 20 40.64 -10.33 -9.06
C HIS A 20 41.43 -9.73 -10.22
N ILE A 21 40.91 -8.69 -10.86
CA ILE A 21 41.65 -7.95 -11.89
C ILE A 21 42.97 -7.42 -11.28
N PHE A 22 42.88 -6.77 -10.12
CA PHE A 22 44.03 -6.17 -9.46
C PHE A 22 45.02 -7.21 -8.92
N GLY A 23 44.53 -8.35 -8.43
CA GLY A 23 45.34 -9.48 -8.02
C GLY A 23 46.17 -10.10 -9.15
N ILE A 24 45.82 -9.86 -10.43
CA ILE A 24 46.61 -10.28 -11.59
C ILE A 24 47.63 -9.21 -11.99
N PHE A 25 47.23 -7.93 -12.01
CA PHE A 25 48.11 -6.83 -12.45
C PHE A 25 49.24 -6.52 -11.48
N VAL A 26 48.99 -6.59 -10.16
CA VAL A 26 49.99 -6.26 -9.13
C VAL A 26 51.20 -7.23 -9.19
N PRO A 27 51.02 -8.56 -9.25
CA PRO A 27 52.14 -9.50 -9.39
C PRO A 27 52.91 -9.36 -10.69
N ILE A 28 52.24 -9.09 -11.81
CA ILE A 28 52.90 -8.88 -13.12
C ILE A 28 53.86 -7.69 -13.03
N ILE A 29 53.40 -6.56 -12.48
CA ILE A 29 54.22 -5.35 -12.35
C ILE A 29 55.37 -5.56 -11.37
N PHE A 30 55.12 -6.30 -10.28
CA PHE A 30 56.16 -6.69 -9.34
C PHE A 30 57.22 -7.56 -10.03
N LEU A 31 56.84 -8.56 -10.81
CA LEU A 31 57.78 -9.42 -11.53
C LEU A 31 58.59 -8.66 -12.60
N THR A 32 57.99 -7.69 -13.29
CA THR A 32 58.67 -6.96 -14.39
C THR A 32 59.56 -5.81 -13.94
N GLU A 33 59.20 -5.08 -12.88
CA GLU A 33 59.82 -3.80 -12.53
C GLU A 33 60.50 -3.76 -11.15
N PHE A 34 60.18 -4.69 -10.24
CA PHE A 34 60.76 -4.70 -8.89
C PHE A 34 62.29 -4.89 -8.92
N TYR A 35 62.79 -5.74 -9.81
CA TYR A 35 64.23 -6.02 -9.95
C TYR A 35 65.01 -4.91 -10.65
N LYS A 36 64.35 -3.96 -11.31
CA LYS A 36 65.02 -2.87 -12.02
C LYS A 36 65.18 -1.64 -11.11
N LYS A 37 64.08 -1.11 -10.57
CA LYS A 37 64.06 0.15 -9.79
C LYS A 37 62.88 0.20 -8.80
N ILE A 38 63.16 0.03 -7.51
CA ILE A 38 62.12 -0.07 -6.46
C ILE A 38 61.19 1.15 -6.38
N TYR A 39 61.71 2.37 -6.62
CA TYR A 39 60.90 3.60 -6.59
C TYR A 39 59.88 3.69 -7.72
N ILE A 40 60.18 3.09 -8.90
CA ILE A 40 59.23 3.02 -10.02
C ILE A 40 58.07 2.08 -9.68
N ALA A 41 58.37 0.94 -9.04
CA ALA A 41 57.35 0.00 -8.59
C ALA A 41 56.37 0.65 -7.59
N PHE A 42 56.87 1.45 -6.64
CA PHE A 42 56.01 2.19 -5.70
C PHE A 42 55.12 3.23 -6.40
N GLY A 43 55.66 4.00 -7.35
CA GLY A 43 54.88 4.97 -8.12
C GLY A 43 53.75 4.32 -8.93
N LEU A 44 54.03 3.18 -9.57
CA LEU A 44 53.03 2.40 -10.29
C LEU A 44 51.96 1.82 -9.37
N LEU A 45 52.34 1.33 -8.19
CA LEU A 45 51.41 0.81 -7.19
C LEU A 45 50.40 1.88 -6.73
N ILE A 46 50.87 3.10 -6.47
CA ILE A 46 50.01 4.24 -6.09
C ILE A 46 49.02 4.57 -7.21
N LEU A 47 49.50 4.61 -8.47
CA LEU A 47 48.64 4.87 -9.63
C LEU A 47 47.55 3.80 -9.78
N ILE A 48 47.89 2.53 -9.58
CA ILE A 48 46.94 1.41 -9.60
C ILE A 48 45.90 1.56 -8.50
N CYS A 49 46.32 1.85 -7.27
CA CYS A 49 45.39 2.10 -6.16
C CYS A 49 44.43 3.27 -6.46
N TYR A 50 44.91 4.34 -7.09
CA TYR A 50 44.06 5.44 -7.52
C TYR A 50 43.05 5.01 -8.59
N MET A 51 43.52 4.30 -9.64
CA MET A 51 42.65 3.73 -10.68
C MET A 51 41.62 2.75 -10.10
N PHE A 52 41.97 2.00 -9.05
CA PHE A 52 41.03 1.13 -8.34
C PHE A 52 39.86 1.90 -7.74
N ILE A 53 40.16 3.00 -7.02
CA ILE A 53 39.14 3.82 -6.37
C ILE A 53 38.18 4.40 -7.41
N GLU A 54 38.71 4.94 -8.51
CA GLU A 54 37.90 5.49 -9.59
C GLU A 54 37.08 4.41 -10.31
N THR A 55 37.67 3.25 -10.60
CA THR A 55 36.95 2.14 -11.25
C THR A 55 35.86 1.59 -10.35
N LYS A 56 36.10 1.48 -9.04
CA LYS A 56 35.06 1.14 -8.04
C LYS A 56 33.93 2.15 -8.06
N ASN A 57 34.25 3.44 -7.99
CA ASN A 57 33.24 4.50 -7.97
C ASN A 57 32.43 4.57 -9.28
N ALA A 58 33.08 4.33 -10.43
CA ALA A 58 32.44 4.21 -11.72
C ALA A 58 31.51 3.00 -11.76
N LEU A 59 31.99 1.81 -11.36
CA LEU A 59 31.20 0.58 -11.34
C LEU A 59 29.98 0.66 -10.41
N ILE A 60 30.08 1.33 -9.26
CA ILE A 60 28.93 1.56 -8.38
C ILE A 60 27.86 2.39 -9.09
N LYS A 61 28.25 3.40 -9.88
CA LYS A 61 27.31 4.16 -10.71
C LYS A 61 26.71 3.30 -11.83
N CYS A 62 27.32 2.16 -12.15
CA CYS A 62 26.88 1.21 -13.18
C CYS A 62 25.78 0.25 -12.78
N LEU A 63 25.34 0.28 -11.53
CA LEU A 63 24.44 -0.73 -11.02
C LEU A 63 22.97 -0.39 -11.36
N PRO A 64 22.17 -1.40 -11.73
CA PRO A 64 20.74 -1.20 -11.89
C PRO A 64 20.12 -0.98 -10.51
N ARG A 65 19.52 0.19 -10.34
CA ARG A 65 18.75 0.58 -9.16
C ARG A 65 17.28 0.28 -9.41
N GLU A 66 16.63 -0.37 -8.46
CA GLU A 66 15.17 -0.50 -8.48
C GLU A 66 14.53 0.42 -7.45
N GLU A 67 13.38 0.99 -7.80
CA GLU A 67 12.60 1.83 -6.91
C GLU A 67 11.13 1.43 -7.00
N CYS A 68 10.51 1.26 -5.84
CA CYS A 68 9.07 1.10 -5.68
C CYS A 68 8.54 2.24 -4.82
N PHE A 69 7.46 2.89 -5.22
CA PHE A 69 6.79 3.89 -4.40
C PHE A 69 5.32 4.02 -4.77
N CYS A 70 4.51 4.43 -3.80
CA CYS A 70 3.13 4.83 -4.04
C CYS A 70 3.04 6.36 -4.01
N ASP A 71 2.41 6.93 -5.02
CA ASP A 71 2.09 8.35 -5.10
C ASP A 71 0.75 8.53 -5.79
N ASN A 72 -0.13 9.35 -5.21
CA ASN A 72 -1.47 9.65 -5.75
C ASN A 72 -2.23 8.40 -6.23
N ARG A 73 -2.38 7.38 -5.37
CA ARG A 73 -3.09 6.11 -5.66
C ARG A 73 -2.49 5.25 -6.78
N LYS A 74 -1.29 5.60 -7.26
CA LYS A 74 -0.55 4.84 -8.24
C LYS A 74 0.68 4.21 -7.61
N PHE A 75 0.85 2.92 -7.86
CA PHE A 75 2.07 2.20 -7.59
C PHE A 75 3.02 2.36 -8.75
N TYR A 76 4.24 2.80 -8.48
CA TYR A 76 5.29 2.97 -9.48
C TYR A 76 6.41 1.98 -9.24
N TYR A 77 6.82 1.32 -10.30
CA TYR A 77 8.07 0.56 -10.34
C TYR A 77 9.01 1.15 -11.38
N ARG A 78 10.27 1.33 -11.00
CA ARG A 78 11.33 1.81 -11.90
C ARG A 78 12.59 0.99 -11.69
N LYS A 79 13.19 0.57 -12.79
CA LYS A 79 14.52 -0.06 -12.86
C LYS A 79 15.39 0.81 -13.75
N ILE A 80 16.43 1.40 -13.17
CA ILE A 80 17.28 2.40 -13.81
C ILE A 80 18.73 1.94 -13.75
N LEU A 81 19.40 1.86 -14.88
CA LEU A 81 20.83 1.61 -15.02
C LEU A 81 21.56 2.95 -15.25
N TRP A 82 22.77 3.09 -14.72
CA TRP A 82 23.60 4.30 -14.91
C TRP A 82 22.96 5.63 -14.49
N LYS A 83 21.91 5.63 -13.66
CA LYS A 83 21.10 6.81 -13.32
C LYS A 83 20.35 7.48 -14.49
N PHE A 84 20.61 7.11 -15.74
CA PHE A 84 19.96 7.69 -16.92
C PHE A 84 19.28 6.66 -17.85
N ILE A 85 19.71 5.41 -17.89
CA ILE A 85 19.10 4.38 -18.74
C ILE A 85 17.91 3.76 -18.00
N LYS A 86 16.69 4.01 -18.50
CA LYS A 86 15.49 3.33 -18.00
C LYS A 86 15.42 1.93 -18.59
N LEU A 87 15.61 0.91 -17.76
CA LEU A 87 15.50 -0.49 -18.18
C LEU A 87 14.04 -0.95 -18.21
N LYS A 88 13.29 -0.62 -17.16
CA LYS A 88 11.89 -0.98 -17.01
C LYS A 88 11.19 0.02 -16.12
N SER A 89 10.03 0.48 -16.53
CA SER A 89 9.21 1.33 -15.68
C SER A 89 7.75 1.19 -16.04
N PHE A 90 6.90 1.12 -15.03
CA PHE A 90 5.46 1.14 -15.22
C PHE A 90 4.80 1.75 -13.99
N SER A 91 3.54 2.14 -14.17
CA SER A 91 2.66 2.57 -13.09
C SER A 91 1.38 1.76 -13.15
N LEU A 92 0.86 1.37 -11.99
CA LEU A 92 -0.42 0.69 -11.86
C LEU A 92 -1.29 1.48 -10.90
N ASP A 93 -2.58 1.62 -11.22
CA ASP A 93 -3.54 2.05 -10.21
C ASP A 93 -3.59 0.99 -9.11
N VAL A 94 -3.46 1.44 -7.87
CA VAL A 94 -3.41 0.56 -6.70
C VAL A 94 -4.66 -0.31 -6.59
N GLU A 95 -5.82 0.20 -7.01
CA GLU A 95 -7.06 -0.55 -7.10
C GLU A 95 -7.02 -1.70 -8.11
N ASN A 96 -6.26 -1.56 -9.19
CA ASN A 96 -6.16 -2.62 -10.21
C ASN A 96 -5.25 -3.77 -9.73
N ILE A 97 -4.48 -3.59 -8.66
CA ILE A 97 -3.63 -4.65 -8.12
C ILE A 97 -4.50 -5.66 -7.35
N LEU A 98 -4.56 -6.88 -7.86
CA LEU A 98 -5.29 -7.99 -7.26
C LEU A 98 -4.45 -8.73 -6.22
N ALA A 99 -3.21 -9.07 -6.58
CA ALA A 99 -2.34 -9.90 -5.74
C ALA A 99 -0.87 -9.53 -5.91
N ILE A 100 -0.11 -9.64 -4.83
CA ILE A 100 1.34 -9.50 -4.80
C ILE A 100 1.91 -10.72 -4.12
N GLU A 101 2.69 -11.49 -4.87
CA GLU A 101 3.14 -12.82 -4.48
C GLU A 101 4.66 -12.90 -4.59
N ASP A 102 5.28 -13.58 -3.63
CA ASP A 102 6.66 -14.04 -3.76
C ASP A 102 6.68 -15.34 -4.58
N ARG A 103 7.42 -15.36 -5.68
CA ARG A 103 7.57 -16.56 -6.52
C ARG A 103 8.39 -17.68 -5.86
N LYS A 104 9.15 -17.41 -4.80
CA LYS A 104 10.04 -18.33 -4.03
C LYS A 104 11.08 -19.13 -4.81
N LYS A 105 10.98 -19.23 -6.14
CA LYS A 105 11.76 -20.13 -6.99
C LYS A 105 12.67 -19.31 -7.90
N ILE A 106 13.92 -19.18 -7.50
CA ILE A 106 15.02 -18.84 -8.41
C ILE A 106 15.96 -20.04 -8.38
N GLU A 107 16.13 -20.68 -9.53
CA GLU A 107 17.00 -21.85 -9.68
C GLU A 107 18.41 -21.53 -9.16
N LYS A 108 18.93 -22.39 -8.30
CA LYS A 108 20.31 -22.29 -7.83
C LYS A 108 21.22 -22.86 -8.92
N TYR A 109 22.13 -22.04 -9.44
CA TYR A 109 23.24 -22.51 -10.26
C TYR A 109 24.53 -22.28 -9.49
N GLY A 110 25.17 -23.38 -9.07
CA GLY A 110 26.50 -23.35 -8.48
C GLY A 110 27.54 -23.56 -9.56
N THR A 111 28.54 -22.68 -9.60
CA THR A 111 29.75 -22.84 -10.41
C THR A 111 30.93 -22.35 -9.60
N ASP A 112 31.99 -23.15 -9.55
CA ASP A 112 33.23 -22.78 -8.89
C ASP A 112 34.06 -21.82 -9.76
N ASN A 113 33.74 -21.72 -11.06
CA ASN A 113 34.38 -20.79 -11.98
C ASN A 113 33.79 -19.38 -11.81
N ILE A 114 34.64 -18.44 -11.38
CA ILE A 114 34.26 -17.05 -11.12
C ILE A 114 33.73 -16.30 -12.34
N PHE A 115 34.28 -16.55 -13.53
CA PHE A 115 33.82 -15.89 -14.77
C PHE A 115 32.44 -16.40 -15.18
N VAL A 116 32.22 -17.70 -15.05
CA VAL A 116 30.91 -18.32 -15.28
C VAL A 116 29.92 -17.84 -14.22
N GLY A 117 30.35 -17.68 -12.97
CA GLY A 117 29.54 -17.11 -11.89
C GLY A 117 29.12 -15.66 -12.15
N ILE A 118 30.00 -14.84 -12.73
CA ILE A 118 29.70 -13.47 -13.15
C ILE A 118 28.74 -13.46 -14.36
N LEU A 119 28.96 -14.31 -15.36
CA LEU A 119 28.06 -14.41 -16.51
C LEU A 119 26.65 -14.82 -16.06
N TYR A 120 26.57 -15.79 -15.16
CA TYR A 120 25.31 -16.21 -14.54
C TYR A 120 24.70 -15.12 -13.66
N TYR A 121 25.50 -14.34 -12.93
CA TYR A 121 25.02 -13.20 -12.14
C TYR A 121 24.22 -12.21 -12.98
N PHE A 122 24.73 -11.82 -14.15
CA PHE A 122 24.03 -10.90 -15.04
C PHE A 122 22.87 -11.56 -15.80
N SER A 123 23.01 -12.85 -16.15
CA SER A 123 21.99 -13.59 -16.90
C SER A 123 20.77 -13.97 -16.06
N TYR A 124 20.92 -14.07 -14.73
CA TYR A 124 19.87 -14.53 -13.82
C TYR A 124 19.31 -13.45 -12.89
N MET A 125 19.39 -12.17 -13.25
CA MET A 125 18.64 -11.11 -12.55
C MET A 125 17.13 -11.26 -12.76
N LYS A 126 16.54 -12.25 -12.10
CA LYS A 126 15.12 -12.56 -12.15
C LYS A 126 14.42 -11.81 -11.03
N GLU A 127 13.43 -11.02 -11.45
CA GLU A 127 12.49 -10.36 -10.57
C GLU A 127 11.73 -11.40 -9.73
N ARG A 128 11.69 -11.29 -8.41
CA ARG A 128 11.11 -12.31 -7.51
C ARG A 128 9.66 -12.03 -7.17
N ILE A 129 9.27 -10.76 -7.13
CA ILE A 129 7.91 -10.34 -6.79
C ILE A 129 7.05 -10.38 -8.05
N LYS A 130 5.90 -11.04 -7.95
CA LYS A 130 4.86 -11.09 -8.98
C LYS A 130 3.69 -10.21 -8.55
N VAL A 131 3.34 -9.23 -9.37
CA VAL A 131 2.16 -8.38 -9.21
C VAL A 131 1.14 -8.79 -10.26
N THR A 132 -0.04 -9.20 -9.82
CA THR A 132 -1.16 -9.60 -10.67
C THR A 132 -2.23 -8.52 -10.60
N THR A 133 -2.75 -8.13 -11.75
CA THR A 133 -3.81 -7.12 -11.88
C THR A 133 -5.19 -7.76 -12.03
N LYS A 134 -6.28 -7.02 -11.77
CA LYS A 134 -7.66 -7.51 -11.91
C LYS A 134 -8.01 -7.90 -13.35
N ASP A 135 -7.38 -7.25 -14.33
CA ASP A 135 -7.50 -7.58 -15.76
C ASP A 135 -6.59 -8.73 -16.21
N GLY A 136 -5.94 -9.43 -15.27
CA GLY A 136 -5.17 -10.65 -15.52
C GLY A 136 -3.74 -10.41 -16.02
N ARG A 137 -3.28 -9.15 -16.13
CA ARG A 137 -1.88 -8.86 -16.49
C ARG A 137 -0.95 -9.16 -15.33
N ILE A 138 0.23 -9.69 -15.65
CA ILE A 138 1.25 -10.06 -14.69
C ILE A 138 2.49 -9.19 -14.90
N TYR A 139 2.97 -8.59 -13.82
CA TYR A 139 4.19 -7.81 -13.78
C TYR A 139 5.16 -8.46 -12.80
N TYR A 140 6.40 -8.64 -13.23
CA TYR A 140 7.47 -9.05 -12.34
C TYR A 140 8.28 -7.83 -11.91
N ILE A 141 8.66 -7.76 -10.65
CA ILE A 141 9.49 -6.69 -10.10
C ILE A 141 10.48 -7.26 -9.07
N TRP A 142 11.44 -6.42 -8.68
CA TRP A 142 12.36 -6.65 -7.57
C TRP A 142 13.33 -7.81 -7.82
N VAL A 143 14.51 -7.47 -8.32
CA VAL A 143 15.62 -8.40 -8.51
C VAL A 143 16.07 -8.92 -7.15
N TYR A 144 15.95 -10.23 -6.97
CA TYR A 144 16.53 -10.94 -5.84
C TYR A 144 17.73 -11.74 -6.35
N ASN A 145 18.86 -11.59 -5.68
CA ASN A 145 20.04 -12.38 -5.95
C ASN A 145 20.39 -13.18 -4.70
N LYS A 146 20.51 -14.50 -4.84
CA LYS A 146 20.87 -15.42 -3.77
C LYS A 146 22.27 -15.92 -4.05
N GLN A 147 23.29 -15.14 -3.73
CA GLN A 147 24.67 -15.53 -4.04
C GLN A 147 25.56 -15.67 -2.82
N GLU A 148 25.16 -15.24 -1.62
CA GLU A 148 25.95 -15.52 -0.40
C GLU A 148 26.01 -17.03 -0.06
N ASP A 149 25.04 -17.83 -0.51
CA ASP A 149 25.00 -19.29 -0.35
C ASP A 149 26.22 -20.03 -0.98
N LEU A 150 26.96 -19.39 -1.90
CA LEU A 150 28.09 -20.03 -2.59
C LEU A 150 29.43 -19.86 -1.87
N LEU A 151 29.54 -18.98 -0.87
CA LEU A 151 30.83 -18.63 -0.25
C LEU A 151 30.93 -18.97 1.22
N ASN A 152 29.81 -19.19 1.92
CA ASN A 152 29.84 -19.68 3.30
C ASN A 152 28.58 -20.50 3.61
N PRO A 153 28.64 -21.85 3.57
CA PRO A 153 27.49 -22.72 3.86
C PRO A 153 26.96 -22.60 5.30
N PHE A 154 27.61 -21.81 6.16
CA PHE A 154 27.25 -21.61 7.57
C PHE A 154 26.75 -20.19 7.91
N ALA A 155 26.67 -19.27 6.94
CA ALA A 155 26.10 -17.95 7.17
C ALA A 155 24.56 -18.01 7.09
N PRO A 156 23.81 -17.59 8.13
CA PRO A 156 22.35 -17.50 8.03
C PRO A 156 21.95 -16.44 6.97
N PRO A 157 20.78 -16.60 6.33
CA PRO A 157 20.41 -15.89 5.11
C PRO A 157 20.05 -14.42 5.39
N MET A 158 21.06 -13.56 5.54
CA MET A 158 20.89 -12.11 5.69
C MET A 158 20.06 -11.56 4.52
N GLU A 159 20.29 -12.06 3.30
CA GLU A 159 19.58 -11.70 2.06
C GLU A 159 18.08 -12.05 2.08
N GLU A 160 17.68 -13.19 2.64
CA GLU A 160 16.26 -13.59 2.70
C GLU A 160 15.48 -12.71 3.66
N LYS A 161 16.08 -12.36 4.80
CA LYS A 161 15.49 -11.44 5.78
C LYS A 161 15.34 -10.04 5.17
N HIS A 162 16.35 -9.55 4.46
CA HIS A 162 16.28 -8.27 3.77
C HIS A 162 15.21 -8.27 2.68
N PHE A 163 15.17 -9.29 1.83
CA PHE A 163 14.10 -9.43 0.83
C PHE A 163 12.71 -9.47 1.47
N ASN A 164 12.51 -10.24 2.54
CA ASN A 164 11.22 -10.34 3.21
C ASN A 164 10.78 -8.99 3.79
N ASN A 165 11.70 -8.23 4.38
CA ASN A 165 11.40 -6.88 4.86
C ASN A 165 11.00 -5.95 3.72
N ASP A 166 11.73 -5.98 2.60
CA ASP A 166 11.45 -5.16 1.42
C ASP A 166 10.09 -5.54 0.80
N PHE A 167 9.80 -6.84 0.71
CA PHE A 167 8.54 -7.38 0.21
C PHE A 167 7.34 -6.96 1.08
N GLU A 168 7.44 -7.13 2.40
CA GLU A 168 6.39 -6.70 3.34
C GLU A 168 6.19 -5.17 3.32
N PHE A 169 7.27 -4.41 3.13
CA PHE A 169 7.17 -2.97 2.96
C PHE A 169 6.42 -2.58 1.67
N ILE A 170 6.74 -3.23 0.54
CA ILE A 170 6.03 -3.01 -0.73
C ILE A 170 4.55 -3.37 -0.59
N LYS A 171 4.25 -4.50 0.03
CA LYS A 171 2.90 -4.99 0.25
C LYS A 171 2.08 -4.05 1.16
N SER A 172 2.68 -3.56 2.24
CA SER A 172 2.02 -2.64 3.17
C SER A 172 1.70 -1.29 2.51
N MET A 173 2.62 -0.72 1.72
CA MET A 173 2.35 0.50 0.95
C MET A 173 1.10 0.38 0.06
N ILE A 174 0.95 -0.75 -0.63
CA ILE A 174 -0.18 -0.96 -1.54
C ILE A 174 -1.48 -1.21 -0.74
N THR A 175 -1.41 -2.02 0.31
CA THR A 175 -2.58 -2.36 1.15
C THR A 175 -3.16 -1.12 1.84
N GLU A 176 -2.30 -0.24 2.36
CA GLU A 176 -2.75 1.00 3.00
C GLU A 176 -3.44 1.94 2.02
N GLU A 177 -2.87 2.13 0.83
CA GLU A 177 -3.47 2.96 -0.23
C GLU A 177 -4.82 2.37 -0.70
N GLN A 178 -4.94 1.04 -0.80
CA GLN A 178 -6.23 0.38 -1.07
C GLN A 178 -7.25 0.61 0.05
N GLY A 179 -6.80 0.60 1.31
CA GLY A 179 -7.64 0.86 2.48
C GLY A 179 -8.17 2.30 2.50
N ILE A 180 -7.30 3.28 2.20
CA ILE A 180 -7.68 4.69 2.05
C ILE A 180 -8.76 4.84 0.97
N GLU A 181 -8.58 4.19 -0.17
CA GLU A 181 -9.53 4.33 -1.28
C GLU A 181 -10.88 3.70 -1.02
N LYS A 182 -10.89 2.50 -0.42
CA LYS A 182 -12.13 1.85 0.02
C LYS A 182 -12.90 2.76 0.98
N ASN A 183 -12.20 3.44 1.87
CA ASN A 183 -12.81 4.39 2.80
C ASN A 183 -13.35 5.64 2.07
N ASN A 184 -12.58 6.20 1.13
CA ASN A 184 -13.02 7.33 0.32
C ASN A 184 -14.29 7.01 -0.49
N GLN A 185 -14.33 5.83 -1.12
CA GLN A 185 -15.50 5.40 -1.89
C GLN A 185 -16.72 5.20 -1.00
N LYS A 186 -16.53 4.64 0.20
CA LYS A 186 -17.58 4.52 1.21
C LYS A 186 -18.14 5.90 1.61
N ILE A 187 -17.26 6.86 1.93
CA ILE A 187 -17.64 8.25 2.24
C ILE A 187 -18.40 8.88 1.07
N LYS A 188 -17.94 8.69 -0.17
CA LYS A 188 -18.60 9.20 -1.38
C LYS A 188 -20.02 8.64 -1.53
N ASN A 189 -20.19 7.33 -1.35
CA ASN A 189 -21.51 6.68 -1.43
C ASN A 189 -22.45 7.21 -0.34
N LEU A 190 -21.94 7.42 0.88
CA LEU A 190 -22.71 8.02 1.98
C LEU A 190 -23.11 9.46 1.64
N MET A 191 -22.19 10.28 1.13
CA MET A 191 -22.50 11.64 0.68
C MET A 191 -23.55 11.66 -0.43
N GLU A 192 -23.50 10.73 -1.38
CA GLU A 192 -24.51 10.62 -2.44
C GLU A 192 -25.90 10.33 -1.86
N LYS A 193 -26.00 9.43 -0.87
CA LYS A 193 -27.25 9.19 -0.13
C LYS A 193 -27.72 10.44 0.62
N TYR A 194 -26.83 11.11 1.35
CA TYR A 194 -27.20 12.31 2.11
C TYR A 194 -27.39 13.58 1.27
N ASN A 195 -27.10 13.53 -0.03
CA ASN A 195 -27.43 14.57 -1.00
C ASN A 195 -28.62 14.22 -1.89
N SER A 196 -29.24 13.05 -1.70
CA SER A 196 -30.42 12.66 -2.47
C SER A 196 -31.66 13.46 -2.05
N SER A 197 -32.78 13.24 -2.76
CA SER A 197 -34.04 13.92 -2.44
C SER A 197 -34.48 13.64 -1.00
N LEU A 198 -35.31 14.53 -0.43
CA LEU A 198 -35.81 14.40 0.94
C LEU A 198 -36.49 13.04 1.19
N ASP A 199 -37.29 12.56 0.25
CA ASP A 199 -38.02 11.29 0.37
C ASP A 199 -37.10 10.07 0.29
N GLU A 200 -36.09 10.11 -0.59
CA GLU A 200 -35.09 9.05 -0.70
C GLU A 200 -34.23 8.97 0.57
N ARG A 201 -33.78 10.11 1.09
CA ARG A 201 -33.04 10.18 2.37
C ARG A 201 -33.86 9.68 3.52
N TYR A 202 -35.11 10.13 3.60
CA TYR A 202 -36.04 9.69 4.62
C TYR A 202 -36.17 8.17 4.62
N SER A 203 -36.49 7.60 3.46
CA SER A 203 -36.64 6.14 3.29
C SER A 203 -35.37 5.38 3.64
N TYR A 204 -34.21 5.88 3.18
CA TYR A 204 -32.89 5.32 3.52
C TYR A 204 -32.67 5.26 5.03
N ILE A 205 -32.95 6.36 5.74
CA ILE A 205 -32.78 6.43 7.19
C ILE A 205 -33.74 5.51 7.93
N LEU A 206 -35.01 5.45 7.53
CA LEU A 206 -35.94 4.53 8.19
C LEU A 206 -35.48 3.08 8.08
N HIS A 207 -35.05 2.65 6.90
CA HIS A 207 -34.48 1.32 6.70
C HIS A 207 -33.24 1.11 7.58
N LYS A 208 -32.32 2.07 7.63
CA LYS A 208 -31.12 2.01 8.47
C LYS A 208 -31.45 1.89 9.96
N ILE A 209 -32.44 2.63 10.47
CA ILE A 209 -32.88 2.53 11.87
C ILE A 209 -33.41 1.12 12.17
N VAL A 210 -34.20 0.54 11.27
CA VAL A 210 -34.75 -0.82 11.44
C VAL A 210 -33.66 -1.88 11.35
N ASP A 211 -32.70 -1.71 10.44
CA ASP A 211 -31.58 -2.64 10.19
C ASP A 211 -30.56 -2.61 11.33
N GLU A 212 -30.10 -1.43 11.73
CA GLU A 212 -29.09 -1.25 12.78
C GLU A 212 -29.71 -1.35 14.19
N LYS A 213 -31.04 -1.22 14.31
CA LYS A 213 -31.79 -1.14 15.58
C LYS A 213 -31.25 -0.06 16.53
N LYS A 214 -30.65 0.97 15.95
CA LYS A 214 -30.04 2.11 16.62
C LYS A 214 -30.33 3.35 15.79
N LEU A 215 -30.35 4.49 16.47
CA LEU A 215 -30.47 5.77 15.80
C LEU A 215 -29.67 6.83 16.56
N PHE A 216 -29.45 7.94 15.86
CA PHE A 216 -28.70 9.07 16.34
C PHE A 216 -29.63 10.26 16.42
N ILE A 217 -29.79 10.80 17.62
CA ILE A 217 -30.67 11.93 17.90
C ILE A 217 -29.83 13.15 18.23
N SER A 218 -30.16 14.29 17.65
CA SER A 218 -29.64 15.58 18.08
C SER A 218 -30.79 16.55 18.31
N LYS A 219 -30.68 17.45 19.27
CA LYS A 219 -31.69 18.49 19.51
C LYS A 219 -31.24 19.79 18.87
N LYS A 220 -32.02 20.32 17.92
CA LYS A 220 -31.75 21.62 17.28
C LYS A 220 -32.99 22.48 17.31
N ASN A 221 -32.92 23.57 18.07
CA ASN A 221 -34.04 24.50 18.29
C ASN A 221 -35.30 23.75 18.77
N GLU A 222 -36.38 23.78 17.98
CA GLU A 222 -37.67 23.16 18.27
C GLU A 222 -37.80 21.71 17.75
N TYR A 223 -36.82 21.21 17.01
CA TYR A 223 -36.86 19.91 16.34
C TYR A 223 -35.87 18.92 16.95
N TYR A 224 -36.29 17.65 16.98
CA TYR A 224 -35.35 16.53 17.08
C TYR A 224 -34.84 16.19 15.69
N ILE A 225 -33.53 16.03 15.54
CA ILE A 225 -32.89 15.51 14.32
C ILE A 225 -32.67 14.02 14.55
N VAL A 226 -33.10 13.18 13.60
CA VAL A 226 -32.97 11.73 13.67
C VAL A 226 -32.29 11.18 12.41
N ASN A 227 -31.22 10.42 12.62
CA ASN A 227 -30.50 9.66 11.59
C ASN A 227 -30.28 8.23 12.05
N GLY A 228 -29.97 7.31 11.14
CA GLY A 228 -29.85 5.87 11.43
C GLY A 228 -28.54 5.22 11.00
N ASP A 229 -27.70 5.92 10.23
CA ASP A 229 -26.47 5.36 9.67
C ASP A 229 -25.27 5.77 10.52
N SER A 230 -24.78 4.84 11.33
CA SER A 230 -23.65 5.06 12.24
C SER A 230 -22.36 5.46 11.51
N GLU A 231 -22.15 4.91 10.31
CA GLU A 231 -20.98 5.23 9.50
C GLU A 231 -21.06 6.65 8.98
N ALA A 232 -22.25 7.10 8.58
CA ALA A 232 -22.44 8.48 8.15
C ALA A 232 -22.14 9.47 9.28
N ILE A 233 -22.68 9.23 10.48
CA ILE A 233 -22.46 10.11 11.64
C ILE A 233 -20.99 10.23 12.00
N LYS A 234 -20.24 9.14 11.88
CA LYS A 234 -18.81 9.11 12.22
C LYS A 234 -17.91 9.67 11.10
N ASP A 235 -18.19 9.31 9.85
CA ASP A 235 -17.27 9.48 8.74
C ASP A 235 -17.56 10.73 7.88
N LEU A 236 -18.78 11.30 7.92
CA LEU A 236 -19.13 12.48 7.12
C LEU A 236 -18.82 13.80 7.82
N GLU A 237 -18.17 14.73 7.10
CA GLU A 237 -17.81 16.05 7.61
C GLU A 237 -19.01 16.91 8.02
N ILE A 238 -20.16 16.74 7.34
CA ILE A 238 -21.41 17.47 7.64
C ILE A 238 -21.90 17.24 9.07
N PHE A 239 -21.53 16.13 9.72
CA PHE A 239 -21.93 15.80 11.09
C PHE A 239 -20.85 16.04 12.13
N LYS A 240 -19.63 16.39 11.73
CA LYS A 240 -18.46 16.54 12.63
C LYS A 240 -18.67 17.54 13.76
N ASN A 241 -19.48 18.57 13.54
CA ASN A 241 -19.76 19.64 14.51
C ASN A 241 -21.14 19.50 15.18
N MET A 242 -21.80 18.36 15.01
CA MET A 242 -23.11 18.09 15.61
C MET A 242 -22.99 17.09 16.75
N ASN A 243 -23.70 17.37 17.84
CA ASN A 243 -23.76 16.47 18.99
C ASN A 243 -24.93 15.50 18.79
N PHE A 244 -24.62 14.30 18.32
CA PHE A 244 -25.57 13.20 18.24
C PHE A 244 -25.44 12.28 19.47
N GLU A 245 -26.57 11.91 20.04
CA GLU A 245 -26.70 10.83 21.03
C GLU A 245 -27.13 9.55 20.32
N GLU A 246 -26.35 8.49 20.48
CA GLU A 246 -26.73 7.14 20.04
C GLU A 246 -27.77 6.58 21.02
N ILE A 247 -28.92 6.18 20.50
CA ILE A 247 -30.01 5.59 21.26
C ILE A 247 -30.43 4.28 20.62
N ASP A 248 -30.61 3.25 21.44
CA ASP A 248 -31.22 1.99 21.03
C ASP A 248 -32.65 2.23 20.52
N PHE A 249 -32.98 1.66 19.36
CA PHE A 249 -34.27 1.89 18.71
C PHE A 249 -35.46 1.52 19.61
N TYR A 250 -35.37 0.45 20.41
CA TYR A 250 -36.47 0.05 21.28
C TYR A 250 -36.67 1.03 22.43
N ILE A 251 -35.57 1.54 23.00
CA ILE A 251 -35.62 2.61 24.01
C ILE A 251 -36.26 3.86 23.42
N PHE A 252 -35.84 4.29 22.21
CA PHE A 252 -36.45 5.42 21.52
C PHE A 252 -37.94 5.20 21.28
N TYR A 253 -38.31 4.01 20.82
CA TYR A 253 -39.68 3.66 20.49
C TYR A 253 -40.62 3.74 21.70
N ILE A 254 -40.18 3.24 22.86
CA ILE A 254 -40.99 3.29 24.09
C ILE A 254 -41.05 4.70 24.65
N ASN A 255 -39.91 5.39 24.73
CA ASN A 255 -39.81 6.64 25.47
C ASN A 255 -40.25 7.87 24.67
N TYR A 256 -40.21 7.80 23.33
CA TYR A 256 -40.57 8.92 22.46
C TYR A 256 -41.76 8.55 21.57
N LEU A 257 -41.65 7.51 20.74
CA LEU A 257 -42.69 7.22 19.73
C LEU A 257 -44.02 6.71 20.35
N SER A 258 -43.97 6.05 21.51
CA SER A 258 -45.17 5.47 22.15
C SER A 258 -45.87 6.38 23.15
N LYS A 259 -45.33 7.58 23.40
CA LYS A 259 -45.85 8.51 24.40
C LYS A 259 -46.76 9.56 23.76
N LYS A 260 -47.99 9.69 24.26
CA LYS A 260 -48.98 10.66 23.77
C LYS A 260 -48.47 12.10 23.76
N GLU A 261 -47.67 12.48 24.76
CA GLU A 261 -47.09 13.82 24.88
C GLU A 261 -46.07 14.18 23.78
N TYR A 262 -45.60 13.19 23.02
CA TYR A 262 -44.65 13.38 21.91
C TYR A 262 -45.31 13.26 20.53
N GLU A 263 -46.54 12.75 20.42
CA GLU A 263 -47.18 12.39 19.13
C GLU A 263 -47.19 13.54 18.11
N THR A 264 -47.49 14.76 18.57
CA THR A 264 -47.56 15.97 17.72
C THR A 264 -46.23 16.70 17.58
N LYS A 265 -45.17 16.28 18.30
CA LYS A 265 -43.85 16.92 18.20
C LYS A 265 -43.24 16.64 16.84
N LYS A 266 -42.63 17.67 16.28
CA LYS A 266 -41.98 17.62 14.97
C LYS A 266 -40.54 17.12 15.10
N VAL A 267 -40.12 16.35 14.10
CA VAL A 267 -38.80 15.73 13.99
C VAL A 267 -38.34 15.83 12.55
N LEU A 268 -37.05 16.13 12.37
CA LEU A 268 -36.35 16.14 11.09
C LEU A 268 -35.60 14.82 10.92
N VAL A 269 -35.97 14.04 9.93
CA VAL A 269 -35.35 12.74 9.64
C VAL A 269 -34.53 12.84 8.35
N GLY A 270 -33.36 12.19 8.31
CA GLY A 270 -32.49 12.26 7.12
C GLY A 270 -31.80 13.61 6.95
N TYR A 271 -31.53 14.28 8.07
CA TYR A 271 -30.86 15.57 8.07
C TYR A 271 -29.44 15.45 7.52
N ASN A 272 -29.06 16.31 6.57
CA ASN A 272 -27.74 16.32 5.92
C ASN A 272 -26.89 17.56 6.26
N GLY A 273 -27.29 18.35 7.26
CA GLY A 273 -26.63 19.61 7.62
C GLY A 273 -27.32 20.85 7.08
N THR A 274 -28.16 20.74 6.04
CA THR A 274 -29.00 21.85 5.57
C THR A 274 -30.46 21.63 5.89
N ASP A 275 -31.01 20.49 5.52
CA ASP A 275 -32.43 20.17 5.61
C ASP A 275 -32.63 18.68 5.94
N GLY A 276 -33.84 18.34 6.34
CA GLY A 276 -34.29 16.98 6.60
C GLY A 276 -35.80 16.92 6.44
N LYS A 277 -36.36 15.72 6.29
CA LYS A 277 -37.81 15.58 6.13
C LYS A 277 -38.49 15.81 7.47
N GLU A 278 -39.29 16.87 7.54
CA GLU A 278 -40.10 17.18 8.72
C GLU A 278 -41.32 16.26 8.78
N VAL A 279 -41.46 15.53 9.88
CA VAL A 279 -42.63 14.69 10.17
C VAL A 279 -42.99 14.81 11.66
N THR A 280 -44.19 14.38 12.03
CA THR A 280 -44.57 14.21 13.44
C THR A 280 -44.02 12.89 13.98
N MET A 281 -43.81 12.78 15.29
CA MET A 281 -43.43 11.50 15.91
C MET A 281 -44.47 10.39 15.63
N SER A 282 -45.75 10.74 15.57
CA SER A 282 -46.81 9.81 15.18
C SER A 282 -46.61 9.27 13.76
N LYS A 283 -46.31 10.14 12.79
CA LYS A 283 -46.05 9.71 11.41
C LYS A 283 -44.75 8.90 11.29
N LEU A 284 -43.70 9.32 11.98
CA LEU A 284 -42.45 8.57 12.04
C LEU A 284 -42.64 7.14 12.58
N LYS A 285 -43.46 6.99 13.62
CA LYS A 285 -43.80 5.68 14.19
C LYS A 285 -44.53 4.79 13.19
N GLU A 286 -45.51 5.33 12.48
CA GLU A 286 -46.27 4.63 11.44
C GLU A 286 -45.33 4.11 10.35
N ASP A 287 -44.52 5.00 9.77
CA ASP A 287 -43.63 4.66 8.65
C ASP A 287 -42.57 3.61 9.04
N ILE A 288 -42.03 3.69 10.26
CA ILE A 288 -41.10 2.66 10.77
C ILE A 288 -41.80 1.30 10.96
N ASN A 289 -43.03 1.30 11.49
CA ASN A 289 -43.79 0.07 11.68
C ASN A 289 -44.14 -0.58 10.34
N GLU A 290 -44.52 0.18 9.32
CA GLU A 290 -44.76 -0.34 7.98
C GLU A 290 -43.54 -1.10 7.42
N ILE A 291 -42.34 -0.53 7.56
CA ILE A 291 -41.09 -1.18 7.13
C ILE A 291 -40.80 -2.44 7.95
N ARG A 292 -41.05 -2.42 9.26
CA ARG A 292 -40.80 -3.58 10.13
C ARG A 292 -41.78 -4.72 9.84
N ASP A 293 -43.06 -4.38 9.70
CA ASP A 293 -44.16 -5.33 9.58
C ASP A 293 -44.20 -5.95 8.17
N SER A 294 -43.82 -5.18 7.13
CA SER A 294 -43.59 -5.72 5.78
C SER A 294 -42.45 -6.74 5.74
N ARG A 295 -41.40 -6.60 6.56
CA ARG A 295 -40.31 -7.59 6.66
C ARG A 295 -40.69 -8.82 7.50
N SER A 296 -41.63 -8.68 8.42
CA SER A 296 -42.18 -9.76 9.24
C SER A 296 -43.05 -10.71 8.41
N THR A 297 -43.84 -10.17 7.48
CA THR A 297 -44.76 -10.93 6.62
C THR A 297 -44.05 -11.86 5.62
N PHE A 298 -42.77 -11.62 5.29
CA PHE A 298 -41.95 -12.53 4.48
C PHE A 298 -41.31 -13.70 5.27
N LYS A 299 -41.54 -13.78 6.59
CA LYS A 299 -41.00 -14.86 7.45
C LYS A 299 -42.03 -15.91 7.88
N ASN A 300 -43.26 -15.84 7.37
CA ASN A 300 -44.31 -16.84 7.61
C ASN A 300 -44.62 -17.65 6.34
#